data_AF-A0A0V8DDD1-F1
#
_entry.id   AF-A0A0V8DDD1-F1
#
_cell.length_a   1.000
_cell.length_b   1.000
_cell.length_c   1.000
_cell.angle_alpha   90.00
_cell.angle_beta   90.00
_cell.angle_gamma   90.00
#
_symmetry.space_group_name_H-M   'P 1'
#
loop_
_entity.id
_entity.type
_entity.pdbx_description
1 polymer ?
#
loop_
_entity_poly.entity_id
_entity_poly.type
_entity_poly.pdbx_seq_one_letter_code
_entity_poly.pdbx_strand_id
1 'polypeptide(L)'
;MNEISKVKRSHVLIEKLVNLWENSVKASHLFLSNKEIEEIKKYVPQALREIEHLIVETDKTENPIAFMGIYKNKLEMLALHT
;
A
#
# COMPACT_ATOMS: atom_id res chain seq x y z
N MET A 1 12.55 0.02 -7.21
CA MET A 1 11.87 -0.53 -6.03
C MET A 1 12.84 -0.62 -4.87
N ASN A 2 12.52 -0.02 -3.72
CA ASN A 2 13.37 0.00 -2.53
C ASN A 2 12.60 -0.49 -1.30
N GLU A 3 13.27 -1.23 -0.41
CA GLU A 3 12.70 -1.62 0.87
C GLU A 3 12.71 -0.46 1.87
N ILE A 4 11.57 -0.24 2.52
CA ILE A 4 11.35 0.81 3.51
C ILE A 4 11.36 0.21 4.91
N SER A 5 12.47 0.45 5.62
CA SER A 5 12.62 0.12 7.05
C SER A 5 11.49 0.74 7.89
N LYS A 6 11.05 0.06 8.96
CA LYS A 6 9.95 0.52 9.82
C LYS A 6 10.10 1.95 10.33
N VAL A 7 11.32 2.37 10.70
CA VAL A 7 11.60 3.74 11.18
C VAL A 7 11.43 4.83 10.12
N LYS A 8 11.50 4.48 8.83
CA LYS A 8 11.31 5.40 7.70
C LYS A 8 9.85 5.44 7.20
N ARG A 9 8.94 4.65 7.78
CA ARG A 9 7.52 4.61 7.42
C ARG A 9 6.77 5.79 8.05
N SER A 10 7.09 6.99 7.55
CA SER A 10 6.48 8.22 8.02
C SER A 10 4.96 8.22 7.78
N HIS A 11 4.23 9.03 8.55
CA HIS A 11 2.80 9.19 8.38
C HIS A 11 2.44 9.56 6.93
N VAL A 12 3.16 10.52 6.35
CA VAL A 12 2.98 10.99 4.97
C VAL A 12 3.17 9.86 3.95
N LEU A 13 4.19 9.02 4.11
CA LEU A 13 4.40 7.88 3.21
C LEU A 13 3.23 6.90 3.31
N ILE A 14 2.80 6.56 4.52
CA ILE A 14 1.69 5.63 4.73
C ILE A 14 0.40 6.15 4.11
N GLU A 15 0.08 7.44 4.26
CA GLU A 15 -1.09 8.06 3.61
C GLU A 15 -1.02 7.96 2.08
N LYS A 16 0.14 8.26 1.48
CA LYS A 16 0.32 8.11 0.02
C LYS A 16 0.10 6.67 -0.44
N LEU A 17 0.62 5.69 0.30
CA LEU A 17 0.44 4.26 -0.02
C LEU A 17 -1.01 3.79 0.17
N VAL A 18 -1.72 4.29 1.19
CA VAL A 18 -3.14 4.01 1.40
C VAL A 18 -3.98 4.55 0.24
N ASN A 19 -3.70 5.78 -0.22
CA ASN A 19 -4.40 6.35 -1.37
C ASN A 19 -4.11 5.56 -2.65
N LEU A 20 -2.86 5.14 -2.85
CA LEU A 20 -2.49 4.27 -3.97
C LEU A 20 -3.25 2.95 -3.93
N TRP A 21 -3.28 2.30 -2.76
CA TRP A 21 -4.02 1.06 -2.55
C TRP A 21 -5.51 1.23 -2.88
N GLU A 22 -6.15 2.28 -2.36
CA GLU A 22 -7.57 2.55 -2.57
C GLU A 22 -7.88 2.75 -4.06
N ASN A 23 -7.06 3.54 -4.77
CA ASN A 23 -7.21 3.76 -6.20
C ASN A 23 -7.06 2.44 -6.99
N SER A 24 -6.06 1.63 -6.64
CA SER A 24 -5.82 0.33 -7.27
C SER A 24 -7.00 -0.63 -7.06
N VAL A 25 -7.56 -0.68 -5.85
CA VAL A 25 -8.72 -1.51 -5.50
C VAL A 25 -9.97 -1.03 -6.22
N LYS A 26 -10.27 0.27 -6.21
CA LYS A 26 -11.42 0.84 -6.93
C LYS A 26 -11.38 0.55 -8.43
N ALA A 27 -10.19 0.52 -9.04
CA ALA A 27 -10.03 0.28 -10.46
C ALA A 27 -10.18 -1.20 -10.87
N SER A 28 -9.85 -2.14 -9.98
CA SER A 28 -9.72 -3.57 -10.35
C SER A 28 -10.69 -4.51 -9.62
N HIS A 29 -11.07 -4.18 -8.39
CA HIS A 29 -11.95 -5.01 -7.56
C HIS A 29 -13.39 -4.51 -7.63
N LEU A 30 -13.94 -4.46 -8.86
CA LEU A 30 -15.29 -3.95 -9.16
C LEU A 30 -16.43 -4.69 -8.44
N PHE A 31 -16.11 -5.81 -7.78
CA PHE A 31 -17.03 -6.58 -6.96
C PHE A 31 -17.20 -6.01 -5.53
N LEU A 32 -16.30 -5.12 -5.08
CA LEU A 32 -16.39 -4.45 -3.79
C LEU A 32 -17.17 -3.15 -3.90
N SER A 33 -18.07 -2.92 -2.95
CA SER A 33 -18.74 -1.62 -2.79
C SER A 33 -17.81 -0.59 -2.14
N ASN A 34 -18.09 0.70 -2.34
CA ASN A 34 -17.36 1.78 -1.66
C ASN A 34 -17.37 1.63 -0.15
N LYS A 35 -18.45 1.12 0.44
CA LYS A 35 -18.54 0.89 1.89
C LYS A 35 -17.57 -0.20 2.34
N GLU A 36 -17.49 -1.30 1.61
CA GLU A 36 -16.53 -2.38 1.92
C GLU A 36 -15.08 -1.90 1.77
N ILE A 37 -14.79 -1.10 0.76
CA ILE A 37 -13.47 -0.49 0.59
C ILE A 37 -13.11 0.40 1.79
N GLU A 38 -14.03 1.24 2.26
CA GLU A 38 -13.80 2.08 3.45
C GLU A 38 -13.63 1.25 4.73
N GLU A 39 -14.37 0.14 4.89
CA GLU A 39 -14.15 -0.77 6.02
C GLU A 39 -12.77 -1.42 5.98
N ILE A 40 -12.32 -1.86 4.80
CA ILE A 40 -10.99 -2.43 4.59
C ILE A 40 -9.90 -1.39 4.87
N LYS A 41 -10.08 -0.17 4.37
CA LYS A 41 -9.15 0.95 4.49
C LYS A 41 -8.76 1.26 5.93
N LYS A 42 -9.66 1.03 6.91
CA LYS A 42 -9.39 1.30 8.33
C LYS A 42 -8.16 0.58 8.87
N TYR A 43 -7.86 -0.62 8.40
CA TYR A 43 -6.71 -1.40 8.88
C TYR A 43 -5.48 -1.37 7.96
N VAL A 44 -5.62 -0.90 6.71
CA VAL A 44 -4.51 -0.78 5.74
C VAL A 44 -3.33 0.04 6.28
N PRO A 45 -3.51 1.21 6.93
CA PRO A 45 -2.40 1.96 7.50
C PRO A 45 -1.58 1.17 8.52
N GLN A 46 -2.24 0.38 9.36
CA GLN A 46 -1.57 -0.45 10.35
C GLN A 46 -0.80 -1.60 9.68
N ALA A 47 -1.44 -2.29 8.72
CA ALA A 47 -0.80 -3.36 7.95
C ALA A 47 0.49 -2.87 7.27
N LEU A 48 0.47 -1.70 6.62
CA LEU A 48 1.65 -1.11 5.98
C LEU A 48 2.74 -0.71 6.98
N ARG A 49 2.38 -0.27 8.19
CA ARG A 49 3.36 0.05 9.24
C ARG A 49 4.02 -1.19 9.83
N GLU A 50 3.29 -2.29 9.93
CA GLU A 50 3.73 -3.47 10.66
C GLU A 50 4.35 -4.55 9.80
N ILE A 51 3.98 -4.63 8.51
CA ILE A 51 4.46 -5.64 7.56
C ILE A 51 5.98 -5.74 7.59
N GLU A 52 6.50 -6.95 7.54
CA GLU A 52 7.93 -7.23 7.73
C GLU A 52 8.75 -6.49 6.68
N HIS A 53 8.50 -6.80 5.40
CA HIS A 53 9.12 -6.14 4.27
C HIS A 53 8.08 -5.30 3.53
N LEU A 54 8.32 -3.99 3.49
CA LEU A 54 7.54 -3.05 2.67
C LEU A 54 8.45 -2.54 1.59
N ILE A 55 8.17 -2.90 0.34
CA ILE A 55 8.95 -2.44 -0.82
C ILE A 55 8.07 -1.48 -1.62
N VAL A 56 8.65 -0.33 -1.99
CA VAL A 56 7.95 0.75 -2.68
C VAL A 56 8.69 1.09 -3.97
N GLU A 57 7.96 1.29 -5.06
CA GLU A 57 8.47 1.95 -6.26
C GLU A 57 8.01 3.39 -6.29
N THR A 58 8.90 4.28 -6.73
CA THR A 58 8.59 5.70 -6.91
C THR A 58 8.83 6.13 -8.34
N ASP A 59 8.11 7.16 -8.78
CA ASP A 59 8.42 7.85 -10.02
C ASP A 59 9.66 8.75 -9.91
N LYS A 60 9.95 9.52 -10.97
CA LYS A 60 11.08 10.46 -11.04
C LYS A 60 10.99 11.62 -10.04
N THR A 61 9.83 11.82 -9.42
CA THR A 61 9.54 12.87 -8.43
C THR A 61 9.42 12.33 -7.01
N GLU A 62 9.87 11.08 -6.78
CA GLU A 62 9.80 10.38 -5.50
C GLU A 62 8.36 10.12 -5.00
N ASN A 63 7.36 10.18 -5.88
CA ASN A 63 5.99 9.79 -5.52
C ASN A 63 5.82 8.27 -5.66
N PRO A 64 5.26 7.59 -4.64
CA PRO A 64 4.97 6.16 -4.73
C PRO A 64 4.01 5.84 -5.87
N ILE A 65 4.40 4.90 -6.74
CA ILE A 65 3.59 4.40 -7.86
C ILE A 65 3.28 2.90 -7.76
N ALA A 66 3.93 2.19 -6.83
CA ALA A 66 3.61 0.81 -6.51
C ALA A 66 4.14 0.47 -5.12
N PHE A 67 3.52 -0.54 -4.48
CA PHE A 67 4.14 -1.19 -3.32
C PHE A 67 3.79 -2.66 -3.25
N MET A 68 4.62 -3.39 -2.50
CA MET A 68 4.41 -4.78 -2.13
C MET A 68 4.75 -4.98 -0.66
N GLY A 69 3.93 -5.76 0.02
CA GLY A 69 4.09 -6.16 1.42
C GLY A 69 4.36 -7.66 1.50
N ILE A 70 5.50 -8.04 2.05
CA ILE A 70 5.87 -9.45 2.28
C ILE A 70 5.93 -9.70 3.78
N TYR A 71 5.29 -10.78 4.21
CA TYR A 71 5.45 -11.35 5.54
C TYR A 71 6.09 -12.73 5.40
N LYS A 72 7.25 -12.95 6.03
CA LYS A 72 8.08 -14.13 5.82
C LYS A 72 8.40 -14.35 4.34
N ASN A 73 7.76 -15.32 3.69
CA ASN A 73 7.94 -15.70 2.30
C ASN A 73 6.66 -15.55 1.47
N LYS A 74 5.65 -14.83 1.97
CA LYS A 74 4.36 -14.64 1.30
C LYS A 74 4.12 -13.19 0.93
N LEU A 75 3.71 -12.97 -0.31
CA LEU A 75 3.19 -11.70 -0.79
C LEU A 75 1.78 -11.52 -0.20
N GLU A 76 1.67 -10.68 0.83
CA GLU A 76 0.40 -10.40 1.50
C GLU A 76 -0.34 -9.23 0.84
N MET A 77 0.40 -8.28 0.26
CA MET A 77 -0.19 -7.10 -0.38
C MET A 77 0.60 -6.73 -1.64
N LEU A 78 -0.11 -6.38 -2.70
CA LEU A 78 0.45 -5.80 -3.92
C LEU A 78 -0.55 -4.78 -4.46
N ALA A 79 -0.09 -3.56 -4.71
CA ALA A 79 -0.88 -2.53 -5.36
C ALA A 79 0.00 -1.73 -6.32
N LEU A 80 -0.55 -1.45 -7.49
CA LEU A 80 0.10 -0.72 -8.58
C LEU A 80 -0.79 0.44 -9.00
N HIS A 81 -0.19 1.58 -9.29
CA HIS A 81 -0.84 2.67 -9.99
C HIS A 81 -0.86 2.35 -11.50
N THR A 82 -2.04 1.99 -12.02
CA THR A 82 -2.31 1.85 -13.47
C THR A 82 -2.73 3.16 -14.10
#